data_AF-B3S2B7-F1
#
_entry.id   AF-B3S2B7-F1
#
_cell.length_a   1.000
_cell.length_b   1.000
_cell.length_c   1.000
_cell.angle_alpha   90.00
_cell.angle_beta   90.00
_cell.angle_gamma   90.00
#
_symmetry.space_group_name_H-M   'P 1'
#
loop_
_entity.id
_entity.type
_entity.pdbx_description
1 polymer ?
#
loop_
_entity_poly.entity_id
_entity_poly.type
_entity_poly.pdbx_seq_one_letter_code
_entity_poly.pdbx_strand_id
1 'polypeptide(L)'
;MSTSDKFSLPIPPRWLKCPRRGNVVAGKFLPFKVPLDSRYNEQIPIEDRFDINMLFQFTNAYKINLGLIIDLTNTDRFYSKSEVESNNAGYLKLRLKGHGEVPSPDQCTLFIEICMKFIQNNPNSVIGIHCTHGFNRTGFLICCYLIEKEDWSVQAALREFASARSPGIYKGYYMKELAQRYDPNGDFDYISAPELPEWCNEDPHSDEEIVSSRKKRKRNEHLILDPKFMEGVRGPVPVRDQSLSDLQELCQEKCGWMEGGFPGSQPVSLTYNNITLLRDRRYRVSWKADGVRYMMLIHKNDEIYMIDRNNSIFKIPHLKFPRGSDLNSHIENTLLDGEMVIDKVSTPNGDQYYPRYLIYDIICFEDENVGNKKQSERMAIIEKEIISPRNQAAARGIVDKTKETFSVRNKQFFDAKDARYVLDTFTKKVFHETDGLIFSPEDEPYIPGRCDTVLKWKPAELNTVDFKLHLVKVEKHGCLPTKEARLHVGYGNSQRHVATIPGKGLNKFDSKIVECCLDGKTRTWKILRIREDKAFPNAHSTFIAVCNSILMPITKDTLYYVVEKRALPPELIEKLKKTQSKTMSRRDSGSYSSNEGHSTSNLQAQQARKFKSST
;
A
#
# COMPACT_ATOMS: atom_id res chain seq x y z
N MET A 1 -7.43 7.56 -53.73
CA MET A 1 -8.13 6.36 -53.19
C MET A 1 -7.46 6.05 -51.87
N SER A 2 -7.87 6.67 -50.75
CA SER A 2 -8.89 6.18 -49.77
C SER A 2 -8.45 4.85 -49.15
N THR A 3 -8.25 4.66 -47.84
CA THR A 3 -9.04 5.13 -46.68
C THR A 3 -8.25 5.03 -45.36
N SER A 4 -8.24 6.12 -44.59
CA SER A 4 -8.24 6.24 -43.12
C SER A 4 -7.88 5.02 -42.24
N ASP A 5 -6.71 5.06 -41.59
CA ASP A 5 -6.48 4.38 -40.31
C ASP A 5 -7.38 5.04 -39.24
N LYS A 6 -8.52 4.41 -38.96
CA LYS A 6 -9.38 4.81 -37.84
C LYS A 6 -8.68 4.41 -36.55
N PHE A 7 -8.20 5.39 -35.78
CA PHE A 7 -7.87 5.21 -34.37
C PHE A 7 -9.08 4.58 -33.65
N SER A 8 -9.01 3.29 -33.33
CA SER A 8 -10.04 2.61 -32.54
C SER A 8 -9.91 3.09 -31.08
N LEU A 9 -11.00 3.65 -30.54
CA LEU A 9 -11.00 4.14 -29.16
C LEU A 9 -10.93 2.95 -28.20
N PRO A 10 -10.08 2.97 -27.16
CA PRO A 10 -9.93 1.83 -26.25
C PRO A 10 -11.17 1.65 -25.37
N ILE A 11 -11.53 0.40 -25.09
CA ILE A 11 -12.56 0.08 -24.09
C ILE A 11 -12.14 0.57 -22.69
N PRO A 12 -13.09 0.94 -21.79
CA PRO A 12 -12.73 1.36 -20.44
C PRO A 12 -12.02 0.23 -19.67
N PRO A 13 -10.99 0.54 -18.88
CA PRO A 13 -10.31 -0.45 -18.04
C PRO A 13 -11.29 -1.14 -17.09
N ARG A 14 -11.07 -2.45 -16.86
CA ARG A 14 -11.92 -3.30 -15.99
C ARG A 14 -13.39 -3.40 -16.43
N TRP A 15 -13.72 -3.02 -17.66
CA TRP A 15 -15.11 -3.04 -18.14
C TRP A 15 -15.61 -4.43 -18.54
N LEU A 16 -14.74 -5.28 -19.11
CA LEU A 16 -15.11 -6.59 -19.66
C LEU A 16 -15.80 -7.48 -18.63
N LYS A 17 -15.10 -7.79 -17.54
CA LYS A 17 -15.60 -8.67 -16.47
C LYS A 17 -16.45 -7.95 -15.42
N CYS A 18 -16.62 -6.63 -15.53
CA CYS A 18 -17.57 -5.89 -14.72
C CYS A 18 -19.00 -6.35 -15.06
N PRO A 19 -19.82 -6.75 -14.05
CA PRO A 19 -21.18 -7.22 -14.30
C PRO A 19 -22.01 -6.14 -14.98
N ARG A 20 -22.81 -6.49 -15.99
CA ARG A 20 -23.56 -5.53 -16.83
C ARG A 20 -24.43 -4.57 -16.02
N ARG A 21 -25.16 -5.07 -15.01
CA ARG A 21 -26.14 -4.31 -14.23
C ARG A 21 -26.36 -4.87 -12.82
N GLY A 22 -26.96 -4.06 -11.95
CA GLY A 22 -27.55 -4.52 -10.70
C GLY A 22 -29.03 -4.82 -10.84
N ASN A 23 -29.70 -4.87 -9.69
CA ASN A 23 -31.14 -4.90 -9.53
C ASN A 23 -31.67 -3.48 -9.23
N VAL A 24 -32.99 -3.32 -9.25
CA VAL A 24 -33.62 -2.03 -8.93
C VAL A 24 -33.45 -1.74 -7.45
N VAL A 25 -32.82 -0.60 -7.13
CA VAL A 25 -32.59 -0.07 -5.79
C VAL A 25 -33.83 0.71 -5.36
N ALA A 26 -34.42 0.37 -4.20
CA ALA A 26 -35.58 1.07 -3.63
C ALA A 26 -36.75 1.28 -4.62
N GLY A 27 -36.93 0.35 -5.58
CA GLY A 27 -37.97 0.44 -6.61
C GLY A 27 -37.80 1.57 -7.65
N LYS A 28 -36.74 2.38 -7.57
CA LYS A 28 -36.60 3.64 -8.33
C LYS A 28 -35.39 3.68 -9.25
N PHE A 29 -34.28 3.05 -8.88
CA PHE A 29 -33.01 3.22 -9.59
C PHE A 29 -32.43 1.91 -10.09
N LEU A 30 -32.04 1.85 -11.36
CA LEU A 30 -31.31 0.71 -11.94
C LEU A 30 -29.84 1.10 -12.19
N PRO A 31 -28.88 0.64 -11.36
CA PRO A 31 -27.46 0.87 -11.60
C PRO A 31 -26.89 -0.12 -12.63
N PHE A 32 -26.12 0.37 -13.60
CA PHE A 32 -25.44 -0.47 -14.60
C PHE A 32 -24.08 0.09 -15.02
N LYS A 33 -23.25 -0.74 -15.66
CA LYS A 33 -21.97 -0.28 -16.25
C LYS A 33 -22.23 0.48 -17.54
N VAL A 34 -21.32 1.34 -18.00
CA VAL A 34 -21.54 2.07 -19.26
C VAL A 34 -21.78 1.11 -20.43
N PRO A 35 -22.85 1.25 -21.24
CA PRO A 35 -23.01 0.47 -22.46
C PRO A 35 -21.98 0.92 -23.51
N LEU A 36 -21.52 -0.03 -24.34
CA LEU A 36 -20.61 0.25 -25.45
C LEU A 36 -21.30 -0.16 -26.75
N ASP A 37 -21.38 0.77 -27.70
CA ASP A 37 -22.02 0.52 -28.98
C ASP A 37 -21.13 -0.31 -29.94
N SER A 38 -21.64 -0.51 -31.15
CA SER A 38 -21.01 -1.36 -32.15
C SER A 38 -19.59 -0.93 -32.56
N ARG A 39 -19.17 0.32 -32.27
CA ARG A 39 -17.81 0.81 -32.50
C ARG A 39 -16.76 0.05 -31.71
N TYR A 40 -17.15 -0.62 -30.62
CA TYR A 40 -16.24 -1.38 -29.75
C TYR A 40 -16.31 -2.91 -29.97
N ASN A 41 -17.18 -3.39 -30.86
CA ASN A 41 -17.46 -4.83 -31.02
C ASN A 41 -16.23 -5.67 -31.40
N GLU A 42 -15.27 -5.10 -32.13
CA GLU A 42 -14.02 -5.78 -32.52
C GLU A 42 -13.07 -5.99 -31.31
N GLN A 43 -13.20 -5.18 -30.27
CA GLN A 43 -12.40 -5.26 -29.03
C GLN A 43 -13.05 -6.11 -27.94
N ILE A 44 -14.32 -6.50 -28.10
CA ILE A 44 -15.13 -7.12 -27.04
C ILE A 44 -15.64 -8.50 -27.49
N PRO A 45 -15.27 -9.58 -26.79
CA PRO A 45 -15.85 -10.91 -26.99
C PRO A 45 -17.37 -10.88 -26.91
N ILE A 46 -18.06 -11.65 -27.75
CA ILE A 46 -19.53 -11.62 -27.90
C ILE A 46 -20.22 -11.80 -26.54
N GLU A 47 -19.69 -12.69 -25.71
CA GLU A 47 -20.19 -13.01 -24.37
C GLU A 47 -20.10 -11.86 -23.37
N ASP A 48 -19.20 -10.89 -23.58
CA ASP A 48 -18.96 -9.75 -22.69
C ASP A 48 -19.60 -8.45 -23.21
N ARG A 49 -20.17 -8.45 -24.44
CA ARG A 49 -20.83 -7.28 -25.06
C ARG A 49 -22.01 -6.77 -24.23
N PHE A 50 -22.20 -5.47 -24.24
CA PHE A 50 -23.30 -4.82 -23.52
C PHE A 50 -23.59 -3.46 -24.15
N ASP A 51 -24.58 -3.42 -25.03
CA ASP A 51 -25.07 -2.20 -25.69
C ASP A 51 -26.40 -1.73 -25.08
N ILE A 52 -26.89 -0.59 -25.54
CA ILE A 52 -28.15 0.01 -25.05
C ILE A 52 -29.36 -0.89 -25.35
N ASN A 53 -29.38 -1.56 -26.50
CA ASN A 53 -30.49 -2.45 -26.86
C ASN A 53 -30.56 -3.67 -25.95
N MET A 54 -29.42 -4.24 -25.56
CA MET A 54 -29.35 -5.33 -24.57
C MET A 54 -29.90 -4.88 -23.21
N LEU A 55 -29.67 -3.62 -22.81
CA LEU A 55 -30.26 -3.07 -21.59
C LEU A 55 -31.79 -3.00 -21.70
N PHE A 56 -32.34 -2.48 -22.79
CA PHE A 56 -33.80 -2.38 -22.97
C PHE A 56 -34.48 -3.74 -23.15
N GLN A 57 -33.85 -4.68 -23.86
CA GLN A 57 -34.32 -6.07 -23.95
C GLN A 57 -34.43 -6.70 -22.56
N PHE A 58 -33.42 -6.47 -21.72
CA PHE A 58 -33.45 -6.92 -20.33
C PHE A 58 -34.58 -6.25 -19.54
N THR A 59 -34.71 -4.92 -19.56
CA THR A 59 -35.74 -4.24 -18.76
C THR A 59 -37.15 -4.64 -19.21
N ASN A 60 -37.37 -4.81 -20.51
CA ASN A 60 -38.63 -5.30 -21.06
C ASN A 60 -38.95 -6.73 -20.59
N ALA A 61 -37.97 -7.64 -20.64
CA ALA A 61 -38.14 -9.02 -20.19
C ALA A 61 -38.51 -9.13 -18.69
N TYR A 62 -37.99 -8.22 -17.87
CA TYR A 62 -38.24 -8.18 -16.42
C TYR A 62 -39.37 -7.22 -16.03
N LYS A 63 -40.11 -6.69 -17.02
CA LYS A 63 -41.22 -5.73 -16.82
C LYS A 63 -40.81 -4.48 -16.03
N ILE A 64 -39.56 -4.04 -16.20
CA ILE A 64 -39.03 -2.80 -15.66
C ILE A 64 -39.26 -1.70 -16.70
N ASN A 65 -40.08 -0.71 -16.36
CA ASN A 65 -40.32 0.44 -17.23
C ASN A 65 -39.19 1.47 -17.10
N LEU A 66 -38.12 1.33 -17.88
CA LEU A 66 -36.97 2.23 -17.87
C LEU A 66 -37.28 3.52 -18.63
N GLY A 67 -37.55 4.62 -17.92
CA GLY A 67 -38.04 5.86 -18.54
C GLY A 67 -37.02 7.01 -18.64
N LEU A 68 -35.90 6.94 -17.92
CA LEU A 68 -34.82 7.93 -17.99
C LEU A 68 -33.46 7.24 -17.75
N ILE A 69 -32.45 7.58 -18.54
CA ILE A 69 -31.04 7.23 -18.28
C ILE A 69 -30.26 8.48 -17.90
N ILE A 70 -29.60 8.43 -16.74
CA ILE A 70 -28.65 9.43 -16.26
C ILE A 70 -27.22 8.91 -16.46
N ASP A 71 -26.51 9.55 -17.38
CA ASP A 71 -25.11 9.27 -17.69
C ASP A 71 -24.18 10.18 -16.89
N LEU A 72 -23.37 9.57 -16.01
CA LEU A 72 -22.43 10.27 -15.13
C LEU A 72 -21.00 10.38 -15.71
N THR A 73 -20.78 9.92 -16.95
CA THR A 73 -19.46 9.93 -17.58
C THR A 73 -19.09 11.33 -18.07
N ASN A 74 -17.79 11.65 -18.07
CA ASN A 74 -17.28 12.93 -18.59
C ASN A 74 -16.83 12.83 -20.05
N THR A 75 -17.46 11.97 -20.85
CA THR A 75 -17.11 11.76 -22.26
C THR A 75 -18.32 11.23 -23.03
N ASP A 76 -18.45 11.56 -24.30
CA ASP A 76 -19.56 11.14 -25.17
C ASP A 76 -19.17 9.98 -26.10
N ARG A 77 -18.05 9.32 -25.80
CA ARG A 77 -17.45 8.33 -26.71
C ARG A 77 -18.13 6.96 -26.74
N PHE A 78 -18.95 6.63 -25.74
CA PHE A 78 -19.35 5.23 -25.47
C PHE A 78 -20.57 4.73 -26.25
N TYR A 79 -21.62 5.54 -26.33
CA TYR A 79 -22.86 5.24 -27.05
C TYR A 79 -23.59 6.53 -27.40
N SER A 80 -24.51 6.49 -28.36
CA SER A 80 -25.29 7.66 -28.76
C SER A 80 -26.55 7.80 -27.91
N LYS A 81 -26.87 9.03 -27.47
CA LYS A 81 -28.15 9.32 -26.80
C LYS A 81 -29.36 8.95 -27.66
N SER A 82 -29.23 8.98 -28.98
CA SER A 82 -30.32 8.62 -29.90
C SER A 82 -30.73 7.15 -29.77
N GLU A 83 -29.82 6.27 -29.33
CA GLU A 83 -30.15 4.86 -29.06
C GLU A 83 -31.08 4.71 -27.84
N VAL A 84 -30.97 5.63 -26.87
CA VAL A 84 -31.86 5.69 -25.70
C VAL A 84 -33.20 6.29 -26.09
N GLU A 85 -33.19 7.42 -26.80
CA GLU A 85 -34.39 8.11 -27.27
C GLU A 85 -35.23 7.21 -28.21
N SER A 86 -34.58 6.37 -29.03
CA SER A 86 -35.27 5.40 -29.91
C SER A 86 -36.02 4.30 -29.15
N ASN A 87 -35.69 4.08 -27.88
CA ASN A 87 -36.39 3.16 -26.98
C ASN A 87 -37.43 3.86 -26.09
N ASN A 88 -37.87 5.08 -26.46
CA ASN A 88 -38.85 5.90 -25.72
C ASN A 88 -38.43 6.24 -24.27
N ALA A 89 -37.14 6.34 -24.00
CA ALA A 89 -36.62 6.78 -22.70
C ALA A 89 -35.92 8.14 -22.83
N GLY A 90 -36.02 8.96 -21.78
CA GLY A 90 -35.24 10.19 -21.68
C GLY A 90 -33.74 9.90 -21.49
N TYR A 91 -32.89 10.81 -21.93
CA TYR A 91 -31.44 10.78 -21.68
C TYR A 91 -30.99 12.10 -21.07
N LEU A 92 -30.24 12.02 -19.96
CA LEU A 92 -29.64 13.18 -19.31
C LEU A 92 -28.19 12.88 -18.98
N LYS A 93 -27.28 13.80 -19.33
CA LYS A 93 -25.86 13.68 -18.99
C LYS A 93 -25.49 14.64 -17.88
N LEU A 94 -25.12 14.09 -16.73
CA LEU A 94 -24.60 14.84 -15.60
C LEU A 94 -23.08 14.60 -15.53
N ARG A 95 -22.31 15.49 -16.18
CA ARG A 95 -20.86 15.31 -16.31
C ARG A 95 -20.17 15.44 -14.94
N LEU A 96 -19.74 14.31 -14.40
CA LEU A 96 -18.90 14.26 -13.20
C LEU A 96 -17.44 14.10 -13.59
N LYS A 97 -16.57 14.98 -13.10
CA LYS A 97 -15.11 14.87 -13.29
C LYS A 97 -14.62 13.46 -12.89
N GLY A 98 -13.67 12.93 -13.64
CA GLY A 98 -12.98 11.67 -13.29
C GLY A 98 -11.94 11.86 -12.18
N HIS A 99 -11.31 10.77 -11.74
CA HIS A 99 -10.14 10.74 -10.84
C HIS A 99 -10.35 11.06 -9.34
N GLY A 100 -11.12 10.21 -8.65
CA GLY A 100 -11.03 10.15 -7.19
C GLY A 100 -11.85 11.20 -6.43
N GLU A 101 -12.53 12.09 -7.14
CA GLU A 101 -13.41 13.10 -6.55
C GLU A 101 -14.82 12.53 -6.29
N VAL A 102 -15.40 12.94 -5.17
CA VAL A 102 -16.79 12.67 -4.79
C VAL A 102 -17.71 13.75 -5.39
N PRO A 103 -18.95 13.44 -5.81
CA PRO A 103 -19.91 14.45 -6.24
C PRO A 103 -20.07 15.57 -5.21
N SER A 104 -19.98 16.82 -5.68
CA SER A 104 -20.15 17.99 -4.81
C SER A 104 -21.59 18.08 -4.28
N PRO A 105 -21.83 18.82 -3.19
CA PRO A 105 -23.18 19.09 -2.71
C PRO A 105 -24.11 19.60 -3.82
N ASP A 106 -23.69 20.59 -4.61
CA ASP A 106 -24.47 21.13 -5.74
C ASP A 106 -24.81 20.07 -6.79
N GLN A 107 -23.88 19.16 -7.09
CA GLN A 107 -24.12 18.06 -8.02
C GLN A 107 -25.10 17.03 -7.45
N CYS A 108 -25.08 16.80 -6.13
CA CYS A 108 -26.05 15.95 -5.45
C CYS A 108 -27.43 16.58 -5.47
N THR A 109 -27.54 17.87 -5.13
CA THR A 109 -28.80 18.63 -5.18
C THR A 109 -29.40 18.60 -6.58
N LEU A 110 -28.60 18.90 -7.61
CA LEU A 110 -29.05 18.85 -9.00
C LEU A 110 -29.53 17.45 -9.42
N PHE A 111 -28.76 16.40 -9.07
CA PHE A 111 -29.17 15.03 -9.33
C PHE A 111 -30.50 14.70 -8.66
N ILE A 112 -30.66 15.08 -7.39
CA ILE A 112 -31.87 14.84 -6.61
C ILE A 112 -33.08 15.56 -7.21
N GLU A 113 -32.93 16.83 -7.60
CA GLU A 113 -33.97 17.61 -8.26
C GLU A 113 -34.43 16.97 -9.58
N ILE A 114 -33.48 16.50 -10.40
CA ILE A 114 -33.76 15.79 -11.65
C ILE A 114 -34.57 14.51 -11.37
N CYS A 115 -34.12 13.70 -10.41
CA CYS A 115 -34.79 12.46 -10.05
C CYS A 115 -36.19 12.70 -9.50
N MET A 116 -36.36 13.67 -8.60
CA MET A 116 -37.68 14.05 -8.06
C MET A 116 -38.63 14.48 -9.17
N LYS A 117 -38.21 15.40 -10.04
CA LYS A 117 -39.03 15.90 -11.14
C LYS A 117 -39.44 14.77 -12.09
N PHE A 118 -38.54 13.82 -12.36
CA PHE A 118 -38.86 12.68 -13.21
C PHE A 118 -39.87 11.73 -12.54
N ILE A 119 -39.61 11.33 -11.28
CA ILE A 119 -40.45 10.38 -10.53
C ILE A 119 -41.86 10.94 -10.30
N GLN A 120 -41.99 12.23 -9.99
CA GLN A 120 -43.28 12.89 -9.83
C GLN A 120 -44.15 12.82 -11.10
N ASN A 121 -43.54 12.96 -12.28
CA ASN A 121 -44.25 12.90 -13.55
C ASN A 121 -44.42 11.46 -14.08
N ASN A 122 -43.61 10.52 -13.61
CA ASN A 122 -43.55 9.14 -14.12
C ASN A 122 -43.45 8.13 -12.94
N PRO A 123 -44.49 7.98 -12.11
CA PRO A 123 -44.40 7.23 -10.84
C PRO A 123 -44.14 5.72 -11.00
N ASN A 124 -44.48 5.16 -12.17
CA ASN A 124 -44.28 3.74 -12.49
C ASN A 124 -42.99 3.49 -13.31
N SER A 125 -42.14 4.51 -13.50
CA SER A 125 -40.92 4.41 -14.28
C SER A 125 -39.68 4.37 -13.39
N VAL A 126 -38.70 3.59 -13.82
CA VAL A 126 -37.38 3.45 -13.18
C VAL A 126 -36.37 4.35 -13.88
N ILE A 127 -35.47 4.95 -13.11
CA ILE A 127 -34.34 5.73 -13.60
C ILE A 127 -33.11 4.82 -13.69
N GLY A 128 -32.57 4.68 -14.89
CA GLY A 128 -31.28 4.05 -15.12
C GLY A 128 -30.13 5.01 -14.80
N ILE A 129 -29.11 4.55 -14.07
CA ILE A 129 -27.96 5.39 -13.74
C ILE A 129 -26.67 4.62 -13.97
N HIS A 130 -25.71 5.22 -14.66
CA HIS A 130 -24.39 4.64 -14.80
C HIS A 130 -23.26 5.68 -14.71
N CYS A 131 -22.11 5.22 -14.24
CA CYS A 131 -20.82 5.84 -14.50
C CYS A 131 -20.05 4.90 -15.43
N THR A 132 -18.72 4.82 -15.34
CA THR A 132 -17.96 3.82 -16.11
C THR A 132 -18.33 2.39 -15.69
N HIS A 133 -18.29 2.06 -14.39
CA HIS A 133 -18.56 0.70 -13.88
C HIS A 133 -19.92 0.55 -13.19
N GLY A 134 -20.61 1.65 -12.88
CA GLY A 134 -21.93 1.62 -12.25
C GLY A 134 -21.93 1.34 -10.74
N PHE A 135 -20.84 1.64 -10.02
CA PHE A 135 -20.70 1.33 -8.59
C PHE A 135 -20.49 2.58 -7.73
N ASN A 136 -19.32 3.23 -7.82
CA ASN A 136 -18.95 4.24 -6.82
C ASN A 136 -19.72 5.56 -6.96
N ARG A 137 -19.58 6.28 -8.09
CA ARG A 137 -20.31 7.55 -8.34
C ARG A 137 -21.83 7.31 -8.42
N THR A 138 -22.22 6.22 -9.06
CA THR A 138 -23.62 5.80 -9.18
C THR A 138 -24.23 5.52 -7.79
N GLY A 139 -23.57 4.69 -6.99
CA GLY A 139 -24.03 4.37 -5.63
C GLY A 139 -24.04 5.57 -4.71
N PHE A 140 -23.04 6.45 -4.82
CA PHE A 140 -22.98 7.68 -4.02
C PHE A 140 -24.21 8.56 -4.25
N LEU A 141 -24.53 8.89 -5.51
CA LEU A 141 -25.67 9.74 -5.84
C LEU A 141 -27.01 9.07 -5.48
N ILE A 142 -27.15 7.75 -5.71
CA ILE A 142 -28.33 7.00 -5.28
C ILE A 142 -28.47 7.07 -3.75
N CYS A 143 -27.39 6.88 -2.99
CA CYS A 143 -27.43 6.99 -1.53
C CYS A 143 -27.80 8.40 -1.07
N CYS A 144 -27.24 9.47 -1.69
CA CYS A 144 -27.65 10.85 -1.37
C CYS A 144 -29.16 11.06 -1.56
N TYR A 145 -29.74 10.54 -2.65
CA TYR A 145 -31.18 10.63 -2.86
C TYR A 145 -31.98 9.89 -1.77
N LEU A 146 -31.61 8.64 -1.44
CA LEU A 146 -32.30 7.87 -0.41
C LEU A 146 -32.23 8.55 0.96
N ILE A 147 -31.10 9.17 1.28
CA ILE A 147 -30.92 9.87 2.55
C ILE A 147 -31.71 11.20 2.56
N GLU A 148 -31.56 12.05 1.54
CA GLU A 148 -32.15 13.40 1.54
C GLU A 148 -33.64 13.43 1.20
N LYS A 149 -34.18 12.43 0.50
CA LYS A 149 -35.58 12.44 0.02
C LYS A 149 -36.45 11.30 0.52
N GLU A 150 -35.87 10.20 0.95
CA GLU A 150 -36.63 9.07 1.47
C GLU A 150 -36.43 8.87 2.98
N ASP A 151 -35.64 9.75 3.62
CA ASP A 151 -35.29 9.72 5.05
C ASP A 151 -34.56 8.44 5.50
N TRP A 152 -33.75 7.85 4.62
CA TRP A 152 -32.97 6.66 4.96
C TRP A 152 -31.73 7.04 5.77
N SER A 153 -31.37 6.19 6.74
CA SER A 153 -30.04 6.30 7.36
C SER A 153 -28.94 5.98 6.34
N VAL A 154 -27.74 6.55 6.52
CA VAL A 154 -26.56 6.28 5.69
C VAL A 154 -26.30 4.77 5.57
N GLN A 155 -26.44 4.05 6.68
CA GLN A 155 -26.23 2.60 6.72
C GLN A 155 -27.31 1.82 5.96
N ALA A 156 -28.57 2.26 5.99
CA ALA A 156 -29.65 1.62 5.24
C ALA A 156 -29.45 1.84 3.73
N ALA A 157 -29.14 3.07 3.31
CA ALA A 157 -28.90 3.41 1.91
C ALA A 157 -27.71 2.63 1.31
N LEU A 158 -26.60 2.54 2.04
CA LEU A 158 -25.42 1.77 1.62
C LEU A 158 -25.72 0.27 1.51
N ARG A 159 -26.47 -0.30 2.46
CA ARG A 159 -26.84 -1.73 2.45
C ARG A 159 -27.77 -2.08 1.29
N GLU A 160 -28.75 -1.23 1.03
CA GLU A 160 -29.68 -1.42 -0.08
C GLU A 160 -28.98 -1.35 -1.43
N PHE A 161 -28.10 -0.36 -1.61
CA PHE A 161 -27.29 -0.29 -2.82
C PHE A 161 -26.36 -1.52 -2.96
N ALA A 162 -25.73 -1.97 -1.88
CA ALA A 162 -24.88 -3.15 -1.89
C ALA A 162 -25.64 -4.45 -2.21
N SER A 163 -26.87 -4.60 -1.71
CA SER A 163 -27.73 -5.75 -2.00
C SER A 163 -28.17 -5.78 -3.46
N ALA A 164 -28.60 -4.63 -3.99
CA ALA A 164 -29.00 -4.50 -5.37
C ALA A 164 -27.82 -4.56 -6.37
N ARG A 165 -26.62 -4.11 -5.96
CA ARG A 165 -25.44 -4.02 -6.81
C ARG A 165 -24.18 -4.44 -6.05
N SER A 166 -24.08 -5.74 -5.75
CA SER A 166 -22.94 -6.31 -5.01
C SER A 166 -21.58 -6.02 -5.67
N PRO A 167 -20.57 -5.54 -4.91
CA PRO A 167 -20.52 -5.45 -3.45
C PRO A 167 -21.02 -4.11 -2.87
N GLY A 168 -21.55 -3.23 -3.71
CA GLY A 168 -21.90 -1.85 -3.38
C GLY A 168 -20.81 -0.86 -3.79
N ILE A 169 -20.79 0.30 -3.15
CA ILE A 169 -19.66 1.23 -3.27
C ILE A 169 -18.43 0.50 -2.72
N TYR A 170 -17.33 0.42 -3.46
CA TYR A 170 -16.12 -0.31 -3.02
C TYR A 170 -14.92 0.61 -2.79
N LYS A 171 -15.00 1.87 -3.21
CA LYS A 171 -14.01 2.90 -2.88
C LYS A 171 -14.42 3.62 -1.61
N GLY A 172 -13.72 3.32 -0.50
CA GLY A 172 -14.10 3.76 0.84
C GLY A 172 -14.22 5.27 1.05
N TYR A 173 -13.57 6.12 0.24
CA TYR A 173 -13.71 7.57 0.38
C TYR A 173 -15.11 8.08 0.01
N TYR A 174 -15.85 7.42 -0.89
CA TYR A 174 -17.25 7.77 -1.17
C TYR A 174 -18.15 7.48 0.04
N MET A 175 -17.92 6.35 0.72
CA MET A 175 -18.68 6.01 1.93
C MET A 175 -18.37 6.96 3.08
N LYS A 176 -17.09 7.32 3.26
CA LYS A 176 -16.66 8.28 4.29
C LYS A 176 -17.29 9.65 4.06
N GLU A 177 -17.34 10.12 2.83
CA GLU A 177 -18.00 11.37 2.48
C GLU A 177 -19.51 11.34 2.79
N LEU A 178 -20.22 10.26 2.43
CA LEU A 178 -21.65 10.10 2.79
C LEU A 178 -21.85 10.17 4.31
N ALA A 179 -20.99 9.48 5.05
CA ALA A 179 -21.09 9.43 6.50
C ALA A 179 -20.76 10.80 7.14
N GLN A 180 -19.70 11.48 6.69
CA GLN A 180 -19.37 12.82 7.16
C GLN A 180 -20.47 13.84 6.85
N ARG A 181 -21.12 13.71 5.70
CA ARG A 181 -22.14 14.65 5.23
C ARG A 181 -23.48 14.49 5.96
N TYR A 182 -23.91 13.25 6.23
CA TYR A 182 -25.26 12.98 6.72
C TYR A 182 -25.31 12.30 8.10
N ASP A 183 -24.18 11.88 8.66
CA ASP A 183 -24.10 11.27 9.99
C ASP A 183 -22.80 11.68 10.73
N PRO A 184 -22.52 13.00 10.90
CA PRO A 184 -21.24 13.51 11.41
C PRO A 184 -20.89 13.07 12.84
N ASN A 185 -21.91 12.66 13.62
CA ASN A 185 -21.78 12.18 14.99
C ASN A 185 -21.95 10.66 15.12
N GLY A 186 -22.14 9.96 13.99
CA GLY A 186 -22.29 8.51 13.97
C GLY A 186 -20.98 7.78 14.23
N ASP A 187 -21.08 6.55 14.74
CA ASP A 187 -19.94 5.67 14.93
C ASP A 187 -19.43 5.18 13.56
N PHE A 188 -18.44 5.86 12.98
CA PHE A 188 -17.93 5.53 11.64
C PHE A 188 -17.17 4.20 11.56
N ASP A 189 -16.90 3.54 12.70
CA ASP A 189 -16.09 2.33 12.76
C ASP A 189 -16.77 1.11 12.06
N TYR A 190 -18.08 1.16 11.79
CA TYR A 190 -18.82 0.09 11.10
C TYR A 190 -18.95 0.23 9.57
N ILE A 191 -18.61 1.38 8.96
CA ILE A 191 -18.75 1.60 7.51
C ILE A 191 -17.42 1.25 6.81
N SER A 192 -17.11 -0.03 6.75
CA SER A 192 -15.94 -0.55 6.02
C SER A 192 -16.27 -0.78 4.55
N ALA A 193 -15.37 -0.36 3.65
CA ALA A 193 -15.49 -0.71 2.24
C ALA A 193 -15.44 -2.24 2.07
N PRO A 194 -16.27 -2.83 1.21
CA PRO A 194 -16.27 -4.25 0.95
C PRO A 194 -14.97 -4.68 0.26
N GLU A 195 -14.66 -5.98 0.34
CA GLU A 195 -13.55 -6.57 -0.42
C GLU A 195 -13.74 -6.32 -1.93
N LEU A 196 -12.64 -6.03 -2.62
CA LEU A 196 -12.67 -5.78 -4.07
C LEU A 196 -13.07 -7.08 -4.80
N PRO A 197 -14.07 -7.02 -5.70
CA PRO A 197 -14.44 -8.19 -6.50
C PRO A 197 -13.30 -8.63 -7.42
N GLU A 198 -13.25 -9.92 -7.77
CA GLU A 198 -12.20 -10.49 -8.65
C GLU A 198 -12.10 -9.80 -10.02
N TRP A 199 -13.20 -9.28 -10.57
CA TRP A 199 -13.19 -8.50 -11.82
C TRP A 199 -12.56 -7.11 -11.68
N CYS A 200 -12.31 -6.67 -10.45
CA CYS A 200 -11.67 -5.41 -10.10
C CYS A 200 -10.20 -5.58 -9.72
N ASN A 201 -9.55 -6.69 -10.13
CA ASN A 201 -8.11 -6.91 -9.95
C ASN A 201 -7.31 -5.70 -10.45
N GLU A 202 -6.52 -5.11 -9.56
CA GLU A 202 -5.77 -3.87 -9.79
C GLU A 202 -4.49 -4.18 -10.56
N ASP A 203 -4.38 -3.64 -11.78
CA ASP A 203 -3.11 -3.27 -12.39
C ASP A 203 -3.02 -1.73 -12.32
N PRO A 204 -2.14 -1.14 -11.49
CA PRO A 204 -2.15 0.29 -11.18
C PRO A 204 -1.80 1.20 -12.37
N HIS A 205 -1.49 0.65 -13.55
CA HIS A 205 -1.07 1.41 -14.73
C HIS A 205 -2.12 1.54 -15.85
N SER A 206 -3.39 1.17 -15.63
CA SER A 206 -4.35 1.05 -16.75
C SER A 206 -5.29 2.23 -17.02
N ASP A 207 -5.35 3.28 -16.18
CA ASP A 207 -6.26 4.43 -16.34
C ASP A 207 -5.56 5.72 -16.85
N GLU A 208 -4.55 5.62 -17.73
CA GLU A 208 -3.91 6.79 -18.37
C GLU A 208 -4.47 7.07 -19.78
N GLU A 209 -5.55 7.86 -19.87
CA GLU A 209 -5.80 8.64 -21.09
C GLU A 209 -4.89 9.89 -21.06
N ILE A 210 -4.03 9.98 -22.08
CA ILE A 210 -3.05 11.03 -22.32
C ILE A 210 -3.76 12.36 -22.63
N VAL A 211 -3.72 13.35 -21.72
CA VAL A 211 -3.75 14.78 -22.09
C VAL A 211 -2.92 15.63 -21.11
N SER A 212 -1.98 16.36 -21.73
CA SER A 212 -1.14 17.49 -21.29
C SER A 212 -1.31 18.09 -19.89
N SER A 213 -0.20 18.05 -19.15
CA SER A 213 0.40 19.13 -18.36
C SER A 213 -0.53 20.21 -17.78
N ARG A 214 -1.00 19.99 -16.55
CA ARG A 214 -1.20 21.05 -15.53
C ARG A 214 -1.18 20.41 -14.14
N LYS A 215 -0.26 20.89 -13.29
CA LYS A 215 0.06 20.38 -11.95
C LYS A 215 -1.19 20.11 -11.11
N LYS A 216 -1.47 18.84 -10.81
CA LYS A 216 -2.46 18.42 -9.81
C LYS A 216 -1.89 18.70 -8.42
N ARG A 217 -2.63 19.42 -7.55
CA ARG A 217 -2.25 19.57 -6.14
C ARG A 217 -2.31 18.20 -5.46
N LYS A 218 -1.17 17.73 -4.94
CA LYS A 218 -1.07 16.52 -4.12
C LYS A 218 -1.83 16.72 -2.80
N ARG A 219 -2.37 15.62 -2.29
CA ARG A 219 -3.11 15.47 -1.03
C ARG A 219 -2.28 16.06 0.12
N ASN A 220 -2.90 16.79 1.06
CA ASN A 220 -2.20 17.32 2.24
C ASN A 220 -1.40 16.20 2.94
N GLU A 221 -0.07 16.25 2.83
CA GLU A 221 0.81 15.33 3.53
C GLU A 221 0.75 15.62 5.04
N HIS A 222 0.75 14.57 5.86
CA HIS A 222 0.75 14.71 7.32
C HIS A 222 2.09 15.33 7.76
N LEU A 223 2.08 16.64 8.03
CA LEU A 223 3.23 17.32 8.61
C LEU A 223 3.41 16.86 10.06
N ILE A 224 4.54 16.21 10.34
CA ILE A 224 5.01 15.99 11.71
C ILE A 224 5.65 17.29 12.18
N LEU A 225 5.11 17.89 13.24
CA LEU A 225 5.53 19.21 13.73
C LEU A 225 6.96 19.20 14.30
N ASP A 226 7.39 18.09 14.90
CA ASP A 226 8.72 17.93 15.50
C ASP A 226 9.32 16.56 15.17
N PRO A 227 9.75 16.35 13.91
CA PRO A 227 10.36 15.09 13.53
C PRO A 227 11.77 15.03 14.14
N LYS A 228 12.11 13.90 14.76
CA LYS A 228 13.44 13.67 15.33
C LYS A 228 14.28 12.85 14.37
N PHE A 229 15.52 13.30 14.15
CA PHE A 229 16.51 12.46 13.50
C PHE A 229 16.93 11.32 14.43
N MET A 230 17.60 10.30 13.88
CA MET A 230 18.10 9.16 14.65
C MET A 230 18.91 9.61 15.87
N GLU A 231 18.54 9.09 17.05
CA GLU A 231 19.22 9.38 18.31
C GLU A 231 20.70 8.99 18.23
N GLY A 232 21.59 9.84 18.74
CA GLY A 232 23.04 9.64 18.68
C GLY A 232 23.74 10.36 17.51
N VAL A 233 22.99 10.93 16.56
CA VAL A 233 23.54 11.77 15.49
C VAL A 233 23.30 13.25 15.81
N ARG A 234 24.37 14.05 15.86
CA ARG A 234 24.31 15.50 16.14
C ARG A 234 24.48 16.30 14.85
N GLY A 235 23.70 17.36 14.66
CA GLY A 235 23.84 18.27 13.50
C GLY A 235 22.65 18.32 12.53
N PRO A 236 21.92 17.22 12.23
CA PRO A 236 20.76 17.28 11.33
C PRO A 236 19.69 18.26 11.81
N VAL A 237 19.15 19.07 10.90
CA VAL A 237 18.12 20.08 11.20
C VAL A 237 16.85 19.76 10.41
N PRO A 238 15.67 19.64 11.05
CA PRO A 238 14.43 19.40 10.32
C PRO A 238 14.06 20.61 9.45
N VAL A 239 13.71 20.37 8.19
CA VAL A 239 13.24 21.39 7.25
C VAL A 239 11.76 21.65 7.53
N ARG A 240 11.41 22.93 7.77
CA ARG A 240 10.05 23.37 8.11
C ARG A 240 9.55 24.55 7.27
N ASP A 241 10.39 25.04 6.37
CA ASP A 241 10.06 26.18 5.52
C ASP A 241 9.27 25.75 4.28
N GLN A 242 8.99 26.71 3.40
CA GLN A 242 8.22 26.48 2.17
C GLN A 242 8.91 25.48 1.21
N SER A 243 10.23 25.28 1.33
CA SER A 243 10.96 24.33 0.49
C SER A 243 10.67 22.87 0.81
N LEU A 244 10.07 22.57 1.97
CA LEU A 244 9.73 21.19 2.36
C LEU A 244 8.88 20.49 1.28
N SER A 245 7.83 21.15 0.80
CA SER A 245 6.93 20.58 -0.21
C SER A 245 7.65 20.35 -1.54
N ASP A 246 8.51 21.30 -1.95
CA ASP A 246 9.27 21.20 -3.19
C ASP A 246 10.28 20.05 -3.12
N LEU A 247 10.97 19.88 -1.98
CA LEU A 247 11.93 18.79 -1.76
C LEU A 247 11.24 17.42 -1.70
N GLN A 248 10.06 17.33 -1.09
CA GLN A 248 9.23 16.12 -1.09
C GLN A 248 8.80 15.76 -2.52
N GLU A 249 8.27 16.73 -3.27
CA GLU A 249 7.86 16.53 -4.66
C GLU A 249 9.04 16.11 -5.55
N LEU A 250 10.22 16.73 -5.37
CA LEU A 250 11.43 16.40 -6.11
C LEU A 250 11.89 14.96 -5.86
N CYS A 251 11.86 14.50 -4.61
CA CYS A 251 12.18 13.11 -4.28
C CYS A 251 11.20 12.12 -4.93
N GLN A 252 9.90 12.46 -4.90
CA GLN A 252 8.85 11.63 -5.48
C GLN A 252 8.96 11.58 -7.00
N GLU A 253 9.22 12.71 -7.66
CA GLU A 253 9.45 12.80 -9.10
C GLU A 253 10.65 11.95 -9.54
N LYS A 254 11.80 12.10 -8.86
CA LYS A 254 13.02 11.32 -9.14
C LYS A 254 12.79 9.81 -8.99
N CYS A 255 11.88 9.39 -8.12
CA CYS A 255 11.48 7.99 -7.95
C CYS A 255 10.39 7.50 -8.92
N GLY A 256 9.74 8.38 -9.69
CA GLY A 256 8.53 8.03 -10.42
C GLY A 256 7.35 7.70 -9.50
N TRP A 257 7.34 8.23 -8.28
CA TRP A 257 6.30 8.00 -7.27
C TRP A 257 5.18 9.04 -7.41
N MET A 258 4.00 8.56 -7.80
CA MET A 258 2.84 9.43 -8.08
C MET A 258 1.94 9.64 -6.86
N GLU A 259 2.10 8.82 -5.81
CA GLU A 259 1.35 8.98 -4.57
C GLU A 259 2.03 10.01 -3.65
N GLY A 260 1.36 10.38 -2.56
CA GLY A 260 1.98 11.19 -1.49
C GLY A 260 2.81 10.31 -0.53
N GLY A 261 3.67 10.94 0.26
CA GLY A 261 4.48 10.26 1.28
C GLY A 261 5.80 9.70 0.76
N PHE A 262 6.34 8.73 1.51
CA PHE A 262 7.71 8.24 1.31
C PHE A 262 7.84 7.32 0.08
N PRO A 263 8.66 7.67 -0.93
CA PRO A 263 8.72 6.95 -2.21
C PRO A 263 9.57 5.67 -2.17
N GLY A 264 10.39 5.46 -1.13
CA GLY A 264 11.38 4.40 -1.10
C GLY A 264 10.79 2.97 -1.09
N SER A 265 11.44 2.06 -1.82
CA SER A 265 11.06 0.65 -2.01
C SER A 265 10.89 -0.13 -0.71
N GLN A 266 9.74 -0.74 -0.44
CA GLN A 266 9.42 -1.47 0.79
C GLN A 266 9.51 -2.99 0.58
N PRO A 267 10.48 -3.67 1.20
CA PRO A 267 10.66 -5.10 1.04
C PRO A 267 9.61 -5.93 1.79
N VAL A 268 9.25 -7.07 1.22
CA VAL A 268 8.33 -8.05 1.83
C VAL A 268 9.08 -9.17 2.54
N SER A 269 8.46 -9.75 3.57
CA SER A 269 9.06 -10.86 4.30
C SER A 269 9.19 -12.09 3.41
N LEU A 270 10.32 -12.80 3.53
CA LEU A 270 10.50 -14.10 2.90
C LEU A 270 9.57 -15.12 3.57
N THR A 271 8.79 -15.82 2.76
CA THR A 271 7.79 -16.81 3.15
C THR A 271 7.90 -18.03 2.24
N TYR A 272 7.29 -19.15 2.64
CA TYR A 272 7.28 -20.34 1.78
C TYR A 272 6.61 -20.12 0.41
N ASN A 273 5.75 -19.12 0.29
CA ASN A 273 5.07 -18.81 -0.98
C ASN A 273 5.98 -18.08 -1.98
N ASN A 274 6.89 -17.23 -1.49
CA ASN A 274 7.77 -16.42 -2.35
C ASN A 274 9.24 -16.89 -2.35
N ILE A 275 9.61 -17.90 -1.55
CA ILE A 275 10.96 -18.48 -1.55
C ILE A 275 11.35 -19.07 -2.92
N THR A 276 10.38 -19.45 -3.74
CA THR A 276 10.59 -19.90 -5.12
C THR A 276 11.25 -18.84 -5.99
N LEU A 277 11.07 -17.54 -5.67
CA LEU A 277 11.72 -16.45 -6.39
C LEU A 277 13.26 -16.55 -6.29
N LEU A 278 13.80 -16.95 -5.14
CA LEU A 278 15.24 -17.13 -4.94
C LEU A 278 15.82 -18.28 -5.79
N ARG A 279 14.97 -19.23 -6.17
CA ARG A 279 15.32 -20.32 -7.10
C ARG A 279 15.27 -19.85 -8.55
N ASP A 280 14.19 -19.16 -8.90
CA ASP A 280 13.80 -18.88 -10.28
C ASP A 280 14.45 -17.62 -10.85
N ARG A 281 14.94 -16.70 -10.00
CA ARG A 281 15.57 -15.44 -10.43
C ARG A 281 16.97 -15.27 -9.84
N ARG A 282 17.74 -14.36 -10.44
CA ARG A 282 19.05 -13.96 -9.91
C ARG A 282 18.88 -12.90 -8.83
N TYR A 283 19.48 -13.16 -7.68
CA TYR A 283 19.44 -12.26 -6.52
C TYR A 283 20.85 -11.92 -6.06
N ARG A 284 20.97 -10.72 -5.52
CA ARG A 284 22.07 -10.31 -4.66
C ARG A 284 21.61 -10.32 -3.22
N VAL A 285 22.53 -10.59 -2.31
CA VAL A 285 22.26 -10.66 -0.88
C VAL A 285 23.18 -9.71 -0.12
N SER A 286 22.62 -9.04 0.87
CA SER A 286 23.36 -8.28 1.87
C SER A 286 22.80 -8.57 3.26
N TRP A 287 23.49 -8.15 4.30
CA TRP A 287 22.97 -8.25 5.67
C TRP A 287 21.89 -7.20 5.89
N LYS A 288 20.88 -7.54 6.69
CA LYS A 288 19.91 -6.56 7.17
C LYS A 288 20.48 -5.92 8.43
N ALA A 289 20.74 -4.61 8.40
CA ALA A 289 21.18 -3.89 9.58
C ALA A 289 19.94 -3.50 10.43
N ASP A 290 20.15 -3.33 11.73
CA ASP A 290 19.16 -2.68 12.60
C ASP A 290 19.45 -1.18 12.64
N GLY A 291 18.99 -0.47 11.61
CA GLY A 291 19.16 0.97 11.47
C GLY A 291 17.87 1.71 11.18
N VAL A 292 17.98 3.03 11.04
CA VAL A 292 16.87 3.88 10.61
C VAL A 292 17.05 4.18 9.12
N ARG A 293 16.03 3.86 8.34
CA ARG A 293 16.04 4.08 6.88
C ARG A 293 15.93 5.57 6.57
N TYR A 294 16.80 6.04 5.68
CA TYR A 294 16.70 7.37 5.09
C TYR A 294 17.01 7.28 3.59
N MET A 295 16.34 8.10 2.79
CA MET A 295 16.84 8.45 1.47
C MET A 295 17.67 9.72 1.57
N MET A 296 18.73 9.83 0.78
CA MET A 296 19.57 11.02 0.74
C MET A 296 19.40 11.72 -0.60
N LEU A 297 18.90 12.96 -0.57
CA LEU A 297 18.86 13.86 -1.70
C LEU A 297 20.06 14.81 -1.62
N ILE A 298 20.96 14.69 -2.59
CA ILE A 298 22.06 15.62 -2.81
C ILE A 298 21.56 16.61 -3.85
N HIS A 299 21.03 17.75 -3.41
CA HIS A 299 20.42 18.72 -4.33
C HIS A 299 21.48 19.58 -5.01
N LYS A 300 22.32 20.25 -4.21
CA LYS A 300 23.50 21.02 -4.66
C LYS A 300 24.53 21.11 -3.53
N ASN A 301 25.62 21.83 -3.76
CA ASN A 301 26.65 22.06 -2.74
C ASN A 301 26.02 22.67 -1.46
N ASP A 302 26.38 22.13 -0.29
CA ASP A 302 25.82 22.48 1.03
C ASP A 302 24.28 22.32 1.19
N GLU A 303 23.62 21.65 0.25
CA GLU A 303 22.20 21.30 0.30
C GLU A 303 21.98 19.80 0.15
N ILE A 304 22.24 19.12 1.26
CA ILE A 304 22.07 17.68 1.40
C ILE A 304 20.94 17.42 2.39
N TYR A 305 19.99 16.61 1.96
CA TYR A 305 18.78 16.32 2.69
C TYR A 305 18.62 14.82 2.93
N MET A 306 18.07 14.46 4.07
CA MET A 306 17.73 13.09 4.43
C MET A 306 16.22 13.00 4.65
N ILE A 307 15.58 12.02 4.02
CA ILE A 307 14.14 11.81 4.04
C ILE A 307 13.84 10.51 4.78
N ASP A 308 13.05 10.59 5.85
CA ASP A 308 12.66 9.43 6.64
C ASP A 308 11.40 8.73 6.10
N ARG A 309 11.01 7.60 6.73
CA ARG A 309 9.80 6.85 6.34
C ARG A 309 8.48 7.61 6.52
N ASN A 310 8.46 8.65 7.34
CA ASN A 310 7.30 9.50 7.55
C ASN A 310 7.28 10.68 6.55
N ASN A 311 8.19 10.71 5.58
CA ASN A 311 8.42 11.79 4.64
C ASN A 311 8.90 13.11 5.29
N SER A 312 9.47 13.02 6.50
CA SER A 312 10.13 14.16 7.15
C SER A 312 11.49 14.40 6.52
N ILE A 313 11.84 15.66 6.29
CA ILE A 313 13.10 16.05 5.64
C ILE A 313 14.03 16.73 6.66
N PHE A 314 15.30 16.33 6.64
CA PHE A 314 16.36 16.88 7.49
C PHE A 314 17.51 17.37 6.64
N LYS A 315 17.92 18.64 6.80
CA LYS A 315 19.14 19.17 6.20
C LYS A 315 20.35 18.68 6.99
N ILE A 316 21.35 18.16 6.29
CA ILE A 316 22.57 17.62 6.87
C ILE A 316 23.72 18.61 6.64
N PRO A 317 24.33 19.16 7.71
CA PRO A 317 25.46 20.05 7.57
C PRO A 317 26.77 19.28 7.34
N HIS A 318 27.76 19.97 6.79
CA HIS A 318 29.16 19.54 6.71
C HIS A 318 29.42 18.21 6.00
N LEU A 319 28.54 17.82 5.09
CA LEU A 319 28.75 16.64 4.24
C LEU A 319 29.07 17.14 2.82
N LYS A 320 30.05 16.52 2.15
CA LYS A 320 30.45 16.90 0.78
C LYS A 320 30.50 15.68 -0.13
N PHE A 321 30.06 15.90 -1.36
CA PHE A 321 30.09 14.92 -2.44
C PHE A 321 30.84 15.47 -3.66
N PRO A 322 32.18 15.32 -3.69
CA PRO A 322 32.99 15.75 -4.81
C PRO A 322 32.68 14.96 -6.09
N ARG A 323 32.81 15.62 -7.24
CA ARG A 323 32.69 14.95 -8.55
C ARG A 323 33.97 14.19 -8.89
N GLY A 324 33.85 13.03 -9.52
CA GLY A 324 35.01 12.24 -9.94
C GLY A 324 35.94 12.95 -10.92
N SER A 325 35.40 13.78 -11.82
CA SER A 325 36.17 14.55 -12.81
C SER A 325 36.85 15.79 -12.24
N ASP A 326 36.26 16.42 -11.22
CA ASP A 326 36.83 17.57 -10.50
C ASP A 326 36.46 17.50 -9.02
N LEU A 327 37.46 17.18 -8.19
CA LEU A 327 37.31 17.02 -6.74
C LEU A 327 37.01 18.33 -5.99
N ASN A 328 37.14 19.49 -6.63
CA ASN A 328 36.73 20.77 -6.05
C ASN A 328 35.27 21.12 -6.37
N SER A 329 34.69 20.46 -7.37
CA SER A 329 33.27 20.58 -7.70
C SER A 329 32.41 19.62 -6.88
N HIS A 330 31.10 19.79 -6.93
CA HIS A 330 30.13 19.00 -6.19
C HIS A 330 29.15 18.32 -7.17
N ILE A 331 28.69 17.10 -6.85
CA ILE A 331 27.60 16.47 -7.60
C ILE A 331 26.25 17.04 -7.19
N GLU A 332 25.29 17.02 -8.10
CA GLU A 332 23.99 17.64 -7.87
C GLU A 332 22.86 16.68 -8.23
N ASN A 333 21.63 17.02 -7.84
CA ASN A 333 20.40 16.34 -8.23
C ASN A 333 20.42 14.80 -8.16
N THR A 334 21.08 14.26 -7.13
CA THR A 334 21.32 12.83 -6.94
C THR A 334 20.48 12.30 -5.78
N LEU A 335 19.82 11.15 -5.97
CA LEU A 335 18.94 10.52 -4.98
C LEU A 335 19.41 9.09 -4.65
N LEU A 336 19.76 8.88 -3.39
CA LEU A 336 20.29 7.63 -2.84
C LEU A 336 19.30 7.02 -1.83
N ASP A 337 19.30 5.71 -1.70
CA ASP A 337 18.54 4.98 -0.67
C ASP A 337 19.50 4.22 0.24
N GLY A 338 19.24 4.28 1.53
CA GLY A 338 20.18 3.78 2.52
C GLY A 338 19.61 3.64 3.92
N GLU A 339 20.51 3.27 4.83
CA GLU A 339 20.19 3.01 6.22
C GLU A 339 21.26 3.65 7.11
N MET A 340 20.82 4.43 8.08
CA MET A 340 21.67 5.00 9.12
C MET A 340 21.83 3.97 10.24
N VAL A 341 23.08 3.69 10.60
CA VAL A 341 23.46 2.76 11.66
C VAL A 341 24.43 3.44 12.63
N ILE A 342 24.53 2.93 13.85
CA ILE A 342 25.53 3.37 14.81
C ILE A 342 26.46 2.20 15.08
N ASP A 343 27.71 2.33 14.63
CA ASP A 343 28.75 1.37 14.91
C ASP A 343 29.26 1.55 16.34
N LYS A 344 29.27 0.47 17.10
CA LYS A 344 29.84 0.40 18.45
C LYS A 344 31.21 -0.27 18.39
N VAL A 345 32.26 0.49 18.75
CA VAL A 345 33.63 0.00 18.84
C VAL A 345 34.06 0.02 20.29
N SER A 346 34.25 -1.16 20.88
CA SER A 346 34.78 -1.27 22.25
C SER A 346 36.28 -1.06 22.24
N THR A 347 36.73 -0.01 22.94
CA THR A 347 38.16 0.30 23.14
C THR A 347 38.53 0.08 24.61
N PRO A 348 39.82 -0.04 24.96
CA PRO A 348 40.24 -0.09 26.36
C PRO A 348 39.77 1.10 27.20
N ASN A 349 39.49 2.25 26.56
CA ASN A 349 39.03 3.48 27.19
C ASN A 349 37.48 3.60 27.21
N GLY A 350 36.76 2.53 26.87
CA GLY A 350 35.30 2.48 26.81
C GLY A 350 34.73 2.33 25.40
N ASP A 351 33.41 2.23 25.33
CA ASP A 351 32.67 2.08 24.07
C ASP A 351 32.57 3.42 23.33
N GLN A 352 32.93 3.41 22.05
CA GLN A 352 32.80 4.55 21.15
C GLN A 352 31.74 4.27 20.10
N TYR A 353 30.94 5.29 19.77
CA TYR A 353 29.80 5.19 18.88
C TYR A 353 30.01 6.07 17.64
N TYR A 354 29.90 5.46 16.46
CA TYR A 354 30.18 6.11 15.18
C TYR A 354 28.97 6.01 14.26
N PRO A 355 28.25 7.12 13.99
CA PRO A 355 27.13 7.10 13.07
C PRO A 355 27.63 6.91 11.63
N ARG A 356 26.97 6.01 10.89
CA ARG A 356 27.27 5.74 9.48
C ARG A 356 26.01 5.62 8.65
N TYR A 357 26.03 6.23 7.47
CA TYR A 357 25.02 6.02 6.45
C TYR A 357 25.50 5.00 5.43
N LEU A 358 24.79 3.87 5.35
CA LEU A 358 25.05 2.78 4.41
C LEU A 358 24.14 2.93 3.19
N ILE A 359 24.71 3.35 2.06
CA ILE A 359 24.00 3.45 0.79
C ILE A 359 23.85 2.03 0.22
N TYR A 360 22.62 1.59 -0.02
CA TYR A 360 22.35 0.28 -0.61
C TYR A 360 21.66 0.33 -1.97
N ASP A 361 21.19 1.50 -2.40
CA ASP A 361 20.68 1.70 -3.77
C ASP A 361 20.79 3.17 -4.22
N ILE A 362 20.71 3.40 -5.52
CA ILE A 362 20.71 4.72 -6.17
C ILE A 362 19.60 4.79 -7.20
N ILE A 363 18.79 5.86 -7.13
CA ILE A 363 17.63 6.04 -8.00
C ILE A 363 17.96 7.01 -9.13
N CYS A 364 18.64 8.11 -8.79
CA CYS A 364 18.97 9.17 -9.73
C CYS A 364 20.40 9.65 -9.46
N PHE A 365 21.17 9.86 -10.52
CA PHE A 365 22.51 10.45 -10.47
C PHE A 365 22.56 11.62 -11.44
N GLU A 366 22.69 12.84 -10.93
CA GLU A 366 22.77 14.07 -11.75
C GLU A 366 21.68 14.17 -12.82
N ASP A 367 20.43 14.01 -12.38
CA ASP A 367 19.22 13.99 -13.23
C ASP A 367 19.08 12.78 -14.16
N GLU A 368 20.09 11.92 -14.31
CA GLU A 368 19.94 10.63 -14.98
C GLU A 368 19.18 9.64 -14.07
N ASN A 369 18.10 9.05 -14.59
CA ASN A 369 17.41 7.95 -13.91
C ASN A 369 18.23 6.65 -14.06
N VAL A 370 19.07 6.38 -13.06
CA VAL A 370 19.87 5.16 -12.97
C VAL A 370 19.13 4.01 -12.29
N GLY A 371 17.98 4.29 -11.67
CA GLY A 371 17.10 3.30 -11.05
C GLY A 371 16.63 2.20 -12.01
N ASN A 372 16.54 2.51 -13.31
CA ASN A 372 16.17 1.55 -14.36
C ASN A 372 17.27 0.53 -14.70
N LYS A 373 18.52 0.75 -14.26
CA LYS A 373 19.64 -0.17 -14.50
C LYS A 373 19.59 -1.37 -13.56
N LYS A 374 20.39 -2.40 -13.85
CA LYS A 374 20.52 -3.59 -12.99
C LYS A 374 21.09 -3.24 -11.62
N GLN A 375 20.80 -4.05 -10.61
CA GLN A 375 21.27 -3.81 -9.25
C GLN A 375 22.79 -3.64 -9.18
N SER A 376 23.55 -4.52 -9.85
CA SER A 376 25.02 -4.46 -9.84
C SER A 376 25.57 -3.20 -10.53
N GLU A 377 24.91 -2.73 -11.58
CA GLU A 377 25.26 -1.48 -12.28
C GLU A 377 24.99 -0.27 -11.37
N ARG A 378 23.85 -0.25 -10.66
CA ARG A 378 23.52 0.78 -9.66
C ARG A 378 24.55 0.82 -8.53
N MET A 379 24.95 -0.34 -8.02
CA MET A 379 26.00 -0.44 -6.99
C MET A 379 27.37 0.00 -7.50
N ALA A 380 27.71 -0.28 -8.75
CA ALA A 380 28.95 0.18 -9.37
C ALA A 380 28.98 1.70 -9.51
N ILE A 381 27.86 2.34 -9.83
CA ILE A 381 27.73 3.81 -9.87
C ILE A 381 27.96 4.40 -8.47
N ILE A 382 27.37 3.82 -7.42
CA ILE A 382 27.60 4.28 -6.03
C ILE A 382 29.10 4.24 -5.69
N GLU A 383 29.77 3.12 -5.99
CA GLU A 383 31.20 3.01 -5.69
C GLU A 383 32.05 4.00 -6.49
N LYS A 384 31.82 4.08 -7.81
CA LYS A 384 32.63 4.87 -8.73
C LYS A 384 32.40 6.38 -8.61
N GLU A 385 31.15 6.81 -8.47
CA GLU A 385 30.76 8.22 -8.57
C GLU A 385 30.52 8.87 -7.20
N ILE A 386 30.25 8.09 -6.15
CA ILE A 386 29.95 8.63 -4.81
C ILE A 386 31.08 8.33 -3.82
N ILE A 387 31.45 7.04 -3.67
CA ILE A 387 32.39 6.63 -2.63
C ILE A 387 33.84 6.93 -3.01
N SER A 388 34.27 6.55 -4.21
CA SER A 388 35.64 6.74 -4.68
C SER A 388 36.06 8.22 -4.71
N PRO A 389 35.27 9.17 -5.25
CA PRO A 389 35.64 10.59 -5.27
C PRO A 389 35.77 11.18 -3.86
N ARG A 390 34.89 10.78 -2.92
CA ARG A 390 34.99 11.20 -1.51
C ARG A 390 36.26 10.66 -0.83
N ASN A 391 36.64 9.43 -1.12
CA ASN A 391 37.88 8.85 -0.60
C ASN A 391 39.11 9.55 -1.16
N GLN A 392 39.12 9.85 -2.47
CA GLN A 392 40.20 10.58 -3.12
C GLN A 392 40.33 12.02 -2.59
N ALA A 393 39.21 12.73 -2.45
CA ALA A 393 39.19 14.08 -1.90
C ALA A 393 39.66 14.12 -0.44
N ALA A 394 39.30 13.12 0.36
CA ALA A 394 39.80 13.00 1.74
C ALA A 394 41.29 12.70 1.80
N ALA A 395 41.80 11.81 0.94
CA ALA A 395 43.23 11.52 0.85
C ALA A 395 44.07 12.74 0.45
N ARG A 396 43.48 13.67 -0.33
CA ARG A 396 44.10 14.95 -0.72
C ARG A 396 43.87 16.09 0.28
N GLY A 397 43.17 15.84 1.39
CA GLY A 397 42.84 16.87 2.38
C GLY A 397 41.79 17.90 1.94
N ILE A 398 41.12 17.69 0.81
CA ILE A 398 40.03 18.55 0.31
C ILE A 398 38.78 18.38 1.17
N VAL A 399 38.51 17.14 1.60
CA VAL A 399 37.39 16.81 2.50
C VAL A 399 37.94 16.29 3.82
N ASP A 400 37.61 17.00 4.90
CA ASP A 400 37.91 16.56 6.26
C ASP A 400 36.78 15.68 6.81
N LYS A 401 36.98 14.36 6.75
CA LYS A 401 36.03 13.35 7.23
C LYS A 401 35.75 13.45 8.75
N THR A 402 36.59 14.13 9.52
CA THR A 402 36.40 14.28 10.97
C THR A 402 35.34 15.34 11.33
N LYS A 403 35.07 16.26 10.41
CA LYS A 403 34.05 17.31 10.54
C LYS A 403 32.70 16.91 9.98
N GLU A 404 32.61 15.79 9.28
CA GLU A 404 31.36 15.29 8.72
C GLU A 404 30.42 14.81 9.83
N THR A 405 29.13 15.08 9.65
CA THR A 405 28.07 14.69 10.60
C THR A 405 28.03 13.17 10.83
N PHE A 406 28.28 12.37 9.79
CA PHE A 406 28.40 10.92 9.85
C PHE A 406 29.22 10.39 8.67
N SER A 407 29.73 9.17 8.79
CA SER A 407 30.48 8.52 7.71
C SER A 407 29.53 7.92 6.67
N VAL A 408 29.72 8.23 5.39
CA VAL A 408 28.97 7.59 4.29
C VAL A 408 29.79 6.44 3.70
N ARG A 409 29.16 5.27 3.55
CA ARG A 409 29.74 4.06 2.96
C ARG A 409 28.76 3.37 2.02
N ASN A 410 29.27 2.60 1.06
CA ASN A 410 28.45 1.66 0.32
C ASN A 410 28.17 0.41 1.15
N LYS A 411 26.94 -0.11 1.03
CA LYS A 411 26.57 -1.41 1.57
C LYS A 411 26.97 -2.48 0.57
N GLN A 412 27.80 -3.42 1.00
CA GLN A 412 28.28 -4.48 0.12
C GLN A 412 27.17 -5.50 -0.17
N PHE A 413 27.01 -5.84 -1.43
CA PHE A 413 26.16 -6.92 -1.90
C PHE A 413 27.00 -8.07 -2.45
N PHE A 414 26.55 -9.29 -2.20
CA PHE A 414 27.16 -10.54 -2.63
C PHE A 414 26.20 -11.31 -3.53
N ASP A 415 26.66 -12.37 -4.19
CA ASP A 415 25.75 -13.28 -4.88
C ASP A 415 24.86 -14.01 -3.86
N ALA A 416 23.59 -14.27 -4.18
CA ALA A 416 22.67 -14.95 -3.27
C ALA A 416 23.21 -16.29 -2.74
N LYS A 417 24.03 -17.01 -3.52
CA LYS A 417 24.66 -18.26 -3.07
C LYS A 417 25.60 -18.07 -1.87
N ASP A 418 26.12 -16.86 -1.69
CA ASP A 418 27.04 -16.51 -0.60
C ASP A 418 26.30 -16.09 0.69
N ALA A 419 24.97 -16.26 0.76
CA ALA A 419 24.16 -15.91 1.92
C ALA A 419 24.70 -16.50 3.24
N ARG A 420 25.25 -17.73 3.19
CA ARG A 420 25.90 -18.37 4.35
C ARG A 420 27.12 -17.60 4.83
N TYR A 421 27.99 -17.17 3.91
CA TYR A 421 29.15 -16.34 4.23
C TYR A 421 28.70 -15.01 4.83
N VAL A 422 27.70 -14.37 4.21
CA VAL A 422 27.19 -13.08 4.67
C VAL A 422 26.66 -13.19 6.11
N LEU A 423 25.77 -14.15 6.37
CA LEU A 423 25.07 -14.26 7.64
C LEU A 423 25.94 -14.79 8.78
N ASP A 424 26.83 -15.76 8.52
CA ASP A 424 27.57 -16.44 9.59
C ASP A 424 29.01 -15.95 9.77
N THR A 425 29.56 -15.23 8.77
CA THR A 425 30.95 -14.73 8.79
C THR A 425 31.05 -13.21 8.64
N PHE A 426 30.41 -12.62 7.63
CA PHE A 426 30.54 -11.19 7.35
C PHE A 426 29.90 -10.33 8.44
N THR A 427 28.71 -10.69 8.92
CA THR A 427 27.99 -9.99 10.01
C THR A 427 28.79 -9.87 11.31
N LYS A 428 29.75 -10.78 11.57
CA LYS A 428 30.64 -10.70 12.74
C LYS A 428 31.72 -9.62 12.60
N LYS A 429 31.95 -9.12 11.39
CA LYS A 429 32.93 -8.07 11.09
C LYS A 429 32.31 -6.67 11.10
N VAL A 430 30.98 -6.58 11.14
CA VAL A 430 30.30 -5.28 11.25
C VAL A 430 30.18 -4.88 12.72
N PHE A 431 30.22 -3.59 12.98
CA PHE A 431 30.20 -3.03 14.35
C PHE A 431 28.81 -2.57 14.78
N HIS A 432 27.78 -2.80 13.97
CA HIS A 432 26.38 -2.51 14.27
C HIS A 432 25.58 -3.81 14.32
N GLU A 433 24.41 -3.75 14.97
CA GLU A 433 23.52 -4.90 15.08
C GLU A 433 22.93 -5.28 13.71
N THR A 434 22.77 -6.58 13.50
CA THR A 434 22.19 -7.15 12.28
C THR A 434 21.08 -8.13 12.65
N ASP A 435 19.98 -8.10 11.91
CA ASP A 435 18.76 -8.83 12.25
C ASP A 435 18.26 -9.75 11.13
N GLY A 436 19.10 -10.00 10.11
CA GLY A 436 18.77 -10.92 9.03
C GLY A 436 19.52 -10.67 7.73
N LEU A 437 18.86 -11.00 6.62
CA LEU A 437 19.36 -10.83 5.26
C LEU A 437 18.35 -10.04 4.42
N ILE A 438 18.85 -9.29 3.45
CA ILE A 438 18.05 -8.65 2.41
C ILE A 438 18.47 -9.20 1.06
N PHE A 439 17.50 -9.62 0.26
CA PHE A 439 17.67 -10.12 -1.09
C PHE A 439 17.09 -9.10 -2.06
N SER A 440 17.92 -8.65 -2.99
CA SER A 440 17.54 -7.70 -4.04
C SER A 440 17.68 -8.37 -5.40
N PRO A 441 16.66 -8.31 -6.28
CA PRO A 441 16.74 -8.90 -7.61
C PRO A 441 17.83 -8.21 -8.43
N GLU A 442 18.63 -9.00 -9.16
CA GLU A 442 19.74 -8.47 -9.97
C GLU A 442 19.25 -7.72 -11.22
N ASP A 443 18.25 -8.30 -11.88
CA ASP A 443 17.83 -7.93 -13.23
C ASP A 443 16.64 -6.96 -13.27
N GLU A 444 16.12 -6.57 -12.10
CA GLU A 444 14.94 -5.69 -12.00
C GLU A 444 15.33 -4.24 -11.70
N PRO A 445 14.58 -3.27 -12.25
CA PRO A 445 14.76 -1.86 -11.91
C PRO A 445 14.37 -1.60 -10.45
N TYR A 446 14.75 -0.44 -9.94
CA TYR A 446 14.28 0.05 -8.66
C TYR A 446 12.76 0.28 -8.71
N ILE A 447 12.01 -0.35 -7.80
CA ILE A 447 10.55 -0.21 -7.72
C ILE A 447 10.20 0.62 -6.48
N PRO A 448 9.62 1.83 -6.63
CA PRO A 448 9.16 2.63 -5.49
C PRO A 448 7.95 1.99 -4.80
N GLY A 449 7.73 2.30 -3.52
CA GLY A 449 6.64 1.72 -2.75
C GLY A 449 6.80 0.21 -2.49
N ARG A 450 5.71 -0.54 -2.32
CA ARG A 450 5.79 -1.98 -1.99
C ARG A 450 6.39 -2.78 -3.14
N CYS A 451 7.46 -3.53 -2.86
CA CYS A 451 8.11 -4.40 -3.83
C CYS A 451 8.08 -5.86 -3.36
N ASP A 452 7.30 -6.69 -4.07
CA ASP A 452 7.12 -8.10 -3.74
C ASP A 452 8.32 -8.98 -4.13
N THR A 453 9.27 -8.42 -4.91
CA THR A 453 10.50 -9.10 -5.33
C THR A 453 11.70 -8.75 -4.46
N VAL A 454 11.68 -7.66 -3.68
CA VAL A 454 12.73 -7.42 -2.67
C VAL A 454 12.36 -8.13 -1.37
N LEU A 455 13.15 -9.13 -0.99
CA LEU A 455 12.80 -10.06 0.08
C LEU A 455 13.67 -9.82 1.31
N LYS A 456 13.05 -9.60 2.48
CA LYS A 456 13.75 -9.58 3.77
C LYS A 456 13.55 -10.91 4.48
N TRP A 457 14.64 -11.53 4.88
CA TRP A 457 14.60 -12.72 5.74
C TRP A 457 15.14 -12.36 7.12
N LYS A 458 14.44 -12.77 8.17
CA LYS A 458 14.90 -12.67 9.55
C LYS A 458 14.79 -14.06 10.21
N PRO A 459 15.72 -14.43 11.11
CA PRO A 459 15.53 -15.56 12.00
C PRO A 459 14.20 -15.44 12.75
N ALA A 460 13.56 -16.58 13.04
CA ALA A 460 12.25 -16.60 13.68
C ALA A 460 12.26 -15.87 15.03
N GLU A 461 13.38 -15.96 15.75
CA GLU A 461 13.61 -15.38 17.06
C GLU A 461 13.77 -13.85 17.03
N LEU A 462 14.12 -13.29 15.87
CA LEU A 462 14.34 -11.86 15.65
C LEU A 462 13.17 -11.18 14.93
N ASN A 463 12.07 -11.90 14.70
CA ASN A 463 10.86 -11.31 14.17
C ASN A 463 10.19 -10.41 15.20
N THR A 464 10.00 -9.15 14.82
CA THR A 464 9.40 -8.12 15.66
C THR A 464 8.17 -7.52 15.00
N VAL A 465 7.26 -7.01 15.83
CA VAL A 465 6.10 -6.21 15.41
C VAL A 465 6.06 -4.96 16.27
N ASP A 466 5.80 -3.82 15.63
CA ASP A 466 5.59 -2.56 16.34
C ASP A 466 4.10 -2.39 16.69
N PHE A 467 3.79 -2.35 17.98
CA PHE A 467 2.45 -2.21 18.53
C PHE A 467 2.24 -0.84 19.17
N LYS A 468 1.01 -0.34 19.18
CA LYS A 468 0.58 0.70 20.12
C LYS A 468 0.20 0.03 21.44
N LEU A 469 0.87 0.39 22.53
CA LEU A 469 0.61 -0.14 23.85
C LEU A 469 -0.33 0.78 24.62
N HIS A 470 -1.38 0.20 25.21
CA HIS A 470 -2.29 0.88 26.13
C HIS A 470 -2.39 0.11 27.44
N LEU A 471 -2.12 0.77 28.57
CA LEU A 471 -2.29 0.19 29.90
C LEU A 471 -3.73 0.34 30.36
N VAL A 472 -4.33 -0.78 30.78
CA VAL A 472 -5.70 -0.83 31.29
C VAL A 472 -5.67 -1.40 32.70
N LYS A 473 -6.32 -0.71 33.63
CA LYS A 473 -6.59 -1.24 34.97
C LYS A 473 -7.76 -2.21 34.88
N VAL A 474 -7.55 -3.44 35.31
CA VAL A 474 -8.56 -4.50 35.28
C VAL A 474 -8.94 -4.83 36.72
N GLU A 475 -10.20 -4.59 37.03
CA GLU A 475 -10.81 -4.94 38.30
C GLU A 475 -11.73 -6.14 38.06
N LYS A 476 -11.44 -7.26 38.71
CA LYS A 476 -12.27 -8.46 38.68
C LYS A 476 -12.92 -8.61 40.04
N HIS A 477 -14.20 -8.95 40.07
CA HIS A 477 -14.94 -9.12 41.32
C HIS A 477 -14.22 -10.13 42.24
N GLY A 478 -13.90 -9.71 43.46
CA GLY A 478 -13.18 -10.53 44.45
C GLY A 478 -11.66 -10.64 44.25
N CYS A 479 -11.05 -9.88 43.34
CA CYS A 479 -9.59 -9.89 43.10
C CYS A 479 -8.98 -8.49 43.30
N LEU A 480 -7.69 -8.44 43.68
CA LEU A 480 -6.95 -7.18 43.70
C LEU A 480 -6.84 -6.59 42.28
N PRO A 481 -6.95 -5.26 42.10
CA PRO A 481 -6.81 -4.63 40.81
C PRO A 481 -5.44 -4.93 40.18
N THR A 482 -5.43 -5.39 38.94
CA THR A 482 -4.20 -5.63 38.18
C THR A 482 -4.11 -4.67 36.99
N LYS A 483 -2.88 -4.46 36.48
CA LYS A 483 -2.67 -3.72 35.23
C LYS A 483 -2.37 -4.71 34.11
N GLU A 484 -3.09 -4.56 33.00
CA GLU A 484 -2.85 -5.29 31.76
C GLU A 484 -2.37 -4.32 30.68
N ALA A 485 -1.40 -4.74 29.87
CA ALA A 485 -0.95 -3.97 28.71
C ALA A 485 -1.54 -4.57 27.44
N ARG A 486 -2.39 -3.81 26.76
CA ARG A 486 -3.04 -4.20 25.50
C ARG A 486 -2.23 -3.71 24.31
N LEU A 487 -1.84 -4.64 23.44
CA LEU A 487 -1.07 -4.38 22.22
C LEU A 487 -2.02 -4.26 21.02
N HIS A 488 -1.90 -3.15 20.29
CA HIS A 488 -2.75 -2.84 19.15
C HIS A 488 -1.94 -2.64 17.86
N VAL A 489 -2.55 -3.02 16.74
CA VAL A 489 -2.02 -2.83 15.37
C VAL A 489 -2.96 -1.93 14.59
N GLY A 490 -2.46 -1.28 13.54
CA GLY A 490 -3.29 -0.46 12.65
C GLY A 490 -4.25 -1.34 11.83
N TYR A 491 -5.53 -0.99 11.76
CA TYR A 491 -6.52 -1.67 10.93
C TYR A 491 -7.36 -0.61 10.20
N GLY A 492 -6.97 -0.29 8.97
CA GLY A 492 -7.53 0.86 8.26
C GLY A 492 -7.20 2.16 9.00
N ASN A 493 -8.23 2.91 9.40
CA ASN A 493 -8.09 4.16 10.14
C ASN A 493 -8.16 3.99 11.67
N SER A 494 -8.37 2.78 12.18
CA SER A 494 -8.48 2.50 13.62
C SER A 494 -7.35 1.59 14.11
N GLN A 495 -7.34 1.31 15.41
CA GLN A 495 -6.40 0.39 16.05
C GLN A 495 -7.15 -0.86 16.53
N ARG A 496 -6.63 -2.03 16.19
CA ARG A 496 -7.20 -3.33 16.60
C ARG A 496 -6.35 -3.95 17.69
N HIS A 497 -6.98 -4.33 18.80
CA HIS A 497 -6.35 -5.14 19.84
C HIS A 497 -6.03 -6.54 19.31
N VAL A 498 -4.81 -7.01 19.53
CA VAL A 498 -4.34 -8.33 19.04
C VAL A 498 -3.66 -9.18 20.09
N ALA A 499 -3.14 -8.58 21.17
CA ALA A 499 -2.48 -9.33 22.25
C ALA A 499 -2.52 -8.56 23.57
N THR A 500 -2.40 -9.29 24.69
CA THR A 500 -2.32 -8.71 26.04
C THR A 500 -1.11 -9.30 26.76
N ILE A 501 -0.36 -8.46 27.47
CA ILE A 501 0.78 -8.86 28.30
C ILE A 501 0.64 -8.28 29.73
N PRO A 502 1.32 -8.84 30.75
CA PRO A 502 1.29 -8.29 32.10
C PRO A 502 1.77 -6.83 32.15
N GLY A 503 0.98 -5.94 32.77
CA GLY A 503 1.25 -4.48 32.77
C GLY A 503 2.17 -3.97 33.89
N LYS A 504 2.69 -4.85 34.75
CA LYS A 504 3.53 -4.45 35.91
C LYS A 504 4.83 -3.81 35.42
N GLY A 505 5.10 -2.58 35.83
CA GLY A 505 6.32 -1.84 35.49
C GLY A 505 6.35 -1.21 34.08
N LEU A 506 5.23 -1.25 33.34
CA LEU A 506 5.19 -0.79 31.94
C LEU A 506 4.69 0.67 31.77
N ASN A 507 4.52 1.44 32.85
CA ASN A 507 3.96 2.81 32.79
C ASN A 507 4.69 3.72 31.78
N LYS A 508 6.02 3.54 31.60
CA LYS A 508 6.83 4.35 30.67
C LYS A 508 6.53 4.12 29.17
N PHE A 509 5.86 3.02 28.86
CA PHE A 509 5.51 2.61 27.49
C PHE A 509 4.07 2.94 27.11
N ASP A 510 3.28 3.44 28.05
CA ASP A 510 1.86 3.69 27.83
C ASP A 510 1.64 4.73 26.73
N SER A 511 0.67 4.46 25.86
CA SER A 511 0.37 5.25 24.67
C SER A 511 1.56 5.44 23.70
N LYS A 512 2.62 4.64 23.78
CA LYS A 512 3.76 4.70 22.85
C LYS A 512 3.74 3.54 21.84
N ILE A 513 4.45 3.73 20.73
CA ILE A 513 4.76 2.64 19.81
C ILE A 513 5.95 1.87 20.37
N VAL A 514 5.77 0.56 20.56
CA VAL A 514 6.77 -0.33 21.11
C VAL A 514 7.06 -1.46 20.14
N GLU A 515 8.34 -1.76 19.96
CA GLU A 515 8.78 -2.92 19.19
C GLU A 515 8.79 -4.14 20.10
N CYS A 516 8.07 -5.20 19.73
CA CYS A 516 7.97 -6.43 20.51
C CYS A 516 8.41 -7.65 19.69
N CYS A 517 9.07 -8.62 20.32
CA CYS A 517 9.30 -9.95 19.77
C CYS A 517 8.46 -11.00 20.51
N LEU A 518 8.23 -12.16 19.88
CA LEU A 518 7.57 -13.29 20.54
C LEU A 518 8.61 -14.16 21.27
N ASP A 519 8.46 -14.32 22.58
CA ASP A 519 9.29 -15.24 23.35
C ASP A 519 8.88 -16.68 23.06
N GLY A 520 9.78 -17.47 22.48
CA GLY A 520 9.54 -18.86 22.13
C GLY A 520 9.24 -19.79 23.32
N LYS A 521 9.70 -19.46 24.54
CA LYS A 521 9.47 -20.27 25.74
C LYS A 521 8.10 -19.99 26.36
N THR A 522 7.79 -18.72 26.57
CA THR A 522 6.55 -18.30 27.25
C THR A 522 5.38 -18.11 26.28
N ARG A 523 5.64 -18.05 24.98
CA ARG A 523 4.67 -17.69 23.92
C ARG A 523 3.98 -16.35 24.18
N THR A 524 4.67 -15.43 24.84
CA THR A 524 4.19 -14.07 25.12
C THR A 524 5.03 -13.02 24.40
N TRP A 525 4.43 -11.86 24.13
CA TRP A 525 5.15 -10.74 23.51
C TRP A 525 6.04 -10.03 24.54
N LYS A 526 7.31 -9.83 24.19
CA LYS A 526 8.29 -9.12 25.00
C LYS A 526 8.66 -7.80 24.32
N ILE A 527 8.56 -6.69 25.07
CA ILE A 527 8.96 -5.36 24.58
C ILE A 527 10.48 -5.28 24.51
N LEU A 528 11.00 -4.83 23.37
CA LEU A 528 12.42 -4.57 23.13
C LEU A 528 12.76 -3.10 23.38
N ARG A 529 12.09 -2.19 22.67
CA ARG A 529 12.36 -0.75 22.71
C ARG A 529 11.13 0.09 22.35
N ILE A 530 11.20 1.39 22.63
CA ILE A 530 10.25 2.40 22.12
C ILE A 530 10.69 2.81 20.72
N ARG A 531 9.73 2.98 19.80
CA ARG A 531 9.97 3.42 18.42
C ARG A 531 9.55 4.88 18.25
N GLU A 532 10.45 5.80 18.60
CA GLU A 532 10.22 7.24 18.41
C GLU A 532 10.20 7.64 16.92
N ASP A 533 10.81 6.84 16.06
CA ASP A 533 10.84 7.00 14.60
C ASP A 533 9.48 6.70 13.93
N LYS A 534 8.50 6.16 14.67
CA LYS A 534 7.20 5.72 14.13
C LYS A 534 6.03 6.49 14.71
N ALA A 535 5.25 7.11 13.83
CA ALA A 535 3.98 7.73 14.18
C ALA A 535 2.85 6.70 14.40
N PHE A 536 2.90 5.55 13.70
CA PHE A 536 1.82 4.56 13.69
C PHE A 536 2.33 3.13 13.95
N PRO A 537 1.52 2.26 14.58
CA PRO A 537 1.86 0.85 14.73
C PRO A 537 1.87 0.15 13.36
N ASN A 538 2.42 -1.06 13.29
CA ASN A 538 2.34 -1.84 12.06
C ASN A 538 0.89 -2.13 11.68
N ALA A 539 0.62 -2.25 10.38
CA ALA A 539 -0.68 -2.67 9.89
C ALA A 539 -0.98 -4.12 10.30
N HIS A 540 -2.26 -4.43 10.46
CA HIS A 540 -2.74 -5.78 10.78
C HIS A 540 -2.26 -6.82 9.76
N SER A 541 -2.20 -6.47 8.48
CA SER A 541 -1.63 -7.33 7.44
C SER A 541 -0.16 -7.66 7.70
N THR A 542 0.65 -6.68 8.13
CA THR A 542 2.05 -6.89 8.55
C THR A 542 2.13 -7.79 9.77
N PHE A 543 1.27 -7.59 10.77
CA PHE A 543 1.20 -8.45 11.95
C PHE A 543 0.90 -9.91 11.57
N ILE A 544 -0.11 -10.15 10.72
CA ILE A 544 -0.43 -11.50 10.23
C ILE A 544 0.75 -12.09 9.44
N ALA A 545 1.42 -11.30 8.60
CA ALA A 545 2.61 -11.76 7.87
C ALA A 545 3.74 -12.18 8.82
N VAL A 546 4.01 -11.40 9.87
CA VAL A 546 5.02 -11.73 10.88
C VAL A 546 4.62 -12.97 11.68
N CYS A 547 3.36 -13.08 12.11
CA CYS A 547 2.86 -14.29 12.77
C CYS A 547 3.02 -15.53 11.89
N ASN A 548 2.72 -15.42 10.59
CA ASN A 548 2.95 -16.51 9.64
C ASN A 548 4.43 -16.87 9.51
N SER A 549 5.33 -15.88 9.46
CA SER A 549 6.79 -16.11 9.46
C SER A 549 7.29 -16.77 10.74
N ILE A 550 6.64 -16.54 11.89
CA ILE A 550 6.98 -17.19 13.16
C ILE A 550 6.43 -18.63 13.21
N LEU A 551 5.19 -18.85 12.75
CA LEU A 551 4.54 -20.16 12.75
C LEU A 551 5.12 -21.12 11.70
N MET A 552 5.57 -20.57 10.57
CA MET A 552 6.14 -21.29 9.44
C MET A 552 7.50 -20.69 9.06
N PRO A 553 8.52 -20.86 9.92
CA PRO A 553 9.80 -20.19 9.74
C PRO A 553 10.61 -20.84 8.63
N ILE A 554 11.18 -20.00 7.77
CA ILE A 554 12.27 -20.43 6.88
C ILE A 554 13.54 -20.46 7.72
N THR A 555 14.04 -21.66 8.01
CA THR A 555 15.28 -21.84 8.75
C THR A 555 16.48 -21.40 7.92
N LYS A 556 17.62 -21.13 8.58
CA LYS A 556 18.89 -20.86 7.91
C LYS A 556 19.24 -21.97 6.90
N ASP A 557 19.13 -23.23 7.32
CA ASP A 557 19.47 -24.37 6.47
C ASP A 557 18.58 -24.48 5.23
N THR A 558 17.27 -24.21 5.39
CA THR A 558 16.34 -24.17 4.25
C THR A 558 16.73 -23.06 3.28
N LEU A 559 17.04 -21.87 3.80
CA LEU A 559 17.45 -20.73 2.99
C LEU A 559 18.74 -21.03 2.23
N TYR A 560 19.76 -21.52 2.92
CA TYR A 560 21.06 -21.88 2.35
C TYR A 560 20.91 -22.93 1.25
N TYR A 561 20.12 -23.97 1.50
CA TYR A 561 19.84 -24.99 0.49
C TYR A 561 19.25 -24.38 -0.78
N VAL A 562 18.24 -23.51 -0.64
CA VAL A 562 17.58 -22.89 -1.79
C VAL A 562 18.52 -22.02 -2.60
N VAL A 563 19.32 -21.16 -1.96
CA VAL A 563 20.18 -20.22 -2.68
C VAL A 563 21.45 -20.89 -3.24
N GLU A 564 22.00 -21.90 -2.55
CA GLU A 564 23.22 -22.61 -3.00
C GLU A 564 22.92 -23.65 -4.08
N LYS A 565 21.80 -24.39 -3.95
CA LYS A 565 21.43 -25.46 -4.89
C LYS A 565 20.48 -25.01 -5.98
N ARG A 566 19.89 -23.82 -5.85
CA ARG A 566 18.77 -23.37 -6.71
C ARG A 566 17.71 -24.46 -6.86
N ALA A 567 17.36 -25.07 -5.74
CA ALA A 567 16.36 -26.12 -5.66
C ALA A 567 15.57 -26.00 -4.35
N LEU A 568 14.32 -26.46 -4.35
CA LEU A 568 13.54 -26.52 -3.12
C LEU A 568 13.82 -27.85 -2.41
N PRO A 569 14.02 -27.88 -1.08
CA PRO A 569 14.21 -29.12 -0.37
C PRO A 569 12.94 -30.00 -0.46
N PRO A 570 13.05 -31.35 -0.51
CA PRO A 570 11.90 -32.25 -0.68
C PRO A 570 10.79 -32.03 0.35
N GLU A 571 11.16 -31.78 1.61
CA GLU A 571 10.23 -31.47 2.70
C GLU A 571 9.39 -30.22 2.43
N LEU A 572 9.98 -29.22 1.76
CA LEU A 572 9.29 -27.99 1.39
C LEU A 572 8.31 -28.24 0.24
N ILE A 573 8.69 -29.06 -0.74
CA ILE A 573 7.81 -29.46 -1.86
C ILE A 573 6.57 -30.18 -1.32
N GLU A 574 6.73 -31.07 -0.34
CA GLU A 574 5.61 -31.78 0.27
C GLU A 574 4.68 -30.83 1.05
N LYS A 575 5.23 -29.87 1.80
CA LYS A 575 4.46 -28.83 2.51
C LYS A 575 3.69 -27.92 1.55
N LEU A 576 4.30 -27.52 0.42
CA LEU A 576 3.64 -26.71 -0.61
C LEU A 576 2.46 -27.47 -1.24
N LYS A 577 2.65 -28.77 -1.56
CA LYS A 577 1.58 -29.63 -2.08
C LYS A 577 0.41 -29.81 -1.09
N LYS A 578 0.71 -30.04 0.21
CA LYS A 578 -0.33 -30.15 1.27
C LYS A 578 -1.12 -28.85 1.46
N THR A 579 -0.47 -27.70 1.28
CA THR A 579 -1.12 -26.39 1.39
C THR A 579 -2.03 -26.12 0.18
N GLN A 580 -1.60 -26.46 -1.03
CA GLN A 580 -2.43 -26.35 -2.24
C GLN A 580 -3.63 -27.32 -2.23
N SER A 581 -3.45 -28.56 -1.79
CA SER A 581 -4.53 -29.57 -1.68
C SER A 581 -5.68 -29.15 -0.76
N LYS A 582 -5.38 -28.48 0.38
CA LYS A 582 -6.42 -27.93 1.29
C LYS A 582 -7.22 -26.78 0.68
N THR A 583 -6.69 -26.13 -0.35
CA THR A 583 -7.36 -25.03 -1.06
C THR A 583 -8.28 -25.57 -2.17
N MET A 584 -7.93 -26.72 -2.77
CA MET A 584 -8.76 -27.38 -3.79
C MET A 584 -9.89 -28.21 -3.18
N SER A 585 -9.70 -28.89 -2.04
CA SER A 585 -10.77 -29.70 -1.41
C SER A 585 -11.93 -28.88 -0.84
N ARG A 586 -11.84 -27.54 -0.82
CA ARG A 586 -12.93 -26.62 -0.48
C ARG A 586 -13.76 -26.17 -1.68
N ARG A 587 -13.33 -26.44 -2.91
CA ARG A 587 -14.06 -26.07 -4.14
C ARG A 587 -14.97 -27.17 -4.68
N ASP A 588 -14.75 -28.43 -4.30
CA ASP A 588 -15.47 -29.59 -4.86
C ASP A 588 -16.59 -30.16 -3.98
N SER A 589 -16.99 -29.49 -2.89
CA SER A 589 -18.10 -29.93 -2.01
C SER A 589 -19.17 -28.87 -1.80
N GLY A 590 -19.83 -28.46 -2.89
CA GLY A 590 -20.94 -27.50 -2.84
C GLY A 590 -21.95 -27.65 -3.97
N SER A 591 -22.71 -28.75 -4.00
CA SER A 591 -23.97 -28.85 -4.75
C SER A 591 -25.15 -29.13 -3.81
N TYR A 592 -26.06 -28.14 -3.77
CA TYR A 592 -27.46 -28.10 -3.32
C TYR A 592 -28.06 -29.22 -2.44
N SER A 593 -28.49 -28.85 -1.23
CA SER A 593 -29.88 -29.06 -0.79
C SER A 593 -30.32 -27.98 0.21
N SER A 594 -31.56 -27.53 0.04
CA SER A 594 -32.25 -26.49 0.80
C SER A 594 -32.94 -27.06 2.04
N ASN A 595 -32.64 -26.53 3.22
CA ASN A 595 -33.64 -26.14 4.24
C ASN A 595 -32.97 -25.57 5.51
N GLU A 596 -33.53 -24.45 5.94
CA GLU A 596 -33.62 -23.87 7.30
C GLU A 596 -32.42 -23.87 8.27
N GLY A 597 -32.15 -22.65 8.78
CA GLY A 597 -31.89 -22.45 10.21
C GLY A 597 -30.45 -22.57 10.69
N HIS A 598 -29.86 -21.41 11.05
CA HIS A 598 -28.74 -21.26 11.99
C HIS A 598 -27.48 -22.13 11.79
N SER A 599 -26.39 -21.52 11.28
CA SER A 599 -25.03 -21.61 11.88
C SER A 599 -23.91 -21.22 10.90
N THR A 600 -23.52 -19.94 10.89
CA THR A 600 -22.23 -19.51 10.32
C THR A 600 -21.47 -18.65 11.33
N SER A 601 -21.05 -19.28 12.42
CA SER A 601 -20.10 -18.70 13.40
C SER A 601 -18.91 -19.61 13.72
N ASN A 602 -18.80 -20.80 13.11
CA ASN A 602 -17.90 -21.85 13.61
C ASN A 602 -16.55 -22.03 12.90
N LEU A 603 -16.24 -21.31 11.81
CA LEU A 603 -14.95 -21.43 11.11
C LEU A 603 -13.92 -20.36 11.48
N GLN A 604 -14.37 -19.17 11.93
CA GLN A 604 -13.48 -18.14 12.48
C GLN A 604 -13.20 -18.36 13.99
N ALA A 605 -14.12 -19.02 14.71
CA ALA A 605 -13.93 -19.38 16.11
C ALA A 605 -12.91 -20.53 16.32
N GLN A 606 -12.70 -21.42 15.34
CA GLN A 606 -11.77 -22.54 15.48
C GLN A 606 -10.28 -22.13 15.40
N GLN A 607 -9.94 -21.07 14.68
CA GLN A 607 -8.56 -20.56 14.65
C GLN A 607 -8.24 -19.70 15.88
N ALA A 608 -9.24 -19.02 16.46
CA ALA A 608 -9.10 -18.30 17.73
C ALA A 608 -9.07 -19.23 18.97
N ARG A 609 -9.72 -20.40 18.92
CA ARG A 609 -9.72 -21.37 20.03
C ARG A 609 -8.40 -22.11 20.23
N LYS A 610 -7.56 -22.24 19.20
CA LYS A 610 -6.21 -22.86 19.34
C LYS A 610 -5.23 -22.04 20.17
N PHE A 611 -5.48 -20.75 20.36
CA PHE A 611 -4.71 -19.91 21.29
C PHE A 611 -5.23 -19.97 22.74
N LYS A 612 -6.42 -20.52 22.99
CA LYS A 612 -6.99 -20.69 24.35
C LYS A 612 -6.88 -22.11 24.91
N SER A 613 -6.63 -23.13 24.08
CA SER A 613 -6.60 -24.53 24.53
C SER A 613 -5.18 -25.10 24.74
N SER A 614 -4.17 -24.25 24.93
CA SER A 614 -2.84 -24.65 25.37
C SER A 614 -2.23 -23.63 26.34
N THR A 615 -3.09 -23.10 27.23
CA THR A 615 -2.68 -22.56 28.53
C THR A 615 -2.35 -23.68 29.49
#